data_AF-A0A8S3QZA2-F1
#
_entry.id   AF-A0A8S3QZA2-F1
#
_cell.length_a   1.000
_cell.length_b   1.000
_cell.length_c   1.000
_cell.angle_alpha   90.00
_cell.angle_beta   90.00
_cell.angle_gamma   90.00
#
_symmetry.space_group_name_H-M   'P 1'
#
loop_
_entity.id
_entity.type
_entity.pdbx_description
1 polymer ?
#
loop_
_entity_poly.entity_id
_entity_poly.type
_entity_poly.pdbx_seq_one_letter_code
_entity_poly.pdbx_strand_id
1 'polypeptide(L)'
;MSKHTSKKDEKEKVSEAIDAAKLFVAAIDFGTTYSGLENEDSDSDDEDSGHKDQFHYFNRFKMMLHNQTVNLDTTIKDQNGMHMKAFDIFSFAIKYLKDQAIGRLVKTLKNVETNDIHYVLTVPAIWDDQAKIFMRKAAEKAGIKGKDLTIALEPETASIYCQELRTNRDGNSNKTFSETIKKGTKYVVVDLGGGTADITVHERLLDDSLEEVLPPSGGHWGGTAIDKAYKRFLYSVFTKKVIKELKSDELEDYTTLCHEFEVKKRSITSGLKTDIVITLPYSLVEITVKHCKTVQSAITQSSYKVSVSFSTPQKLFVNPEVFRNLF
;
A
#
# COMPACT_ATOMS: atom_id res chain seq x y z
N MET A 1 57.26 -8.20 -3.09
CA MET A 1 56.57 -7.09 -3.78
C MET A 1 55.07 -7.33 -3.70
N SER A 2 54.41 -6.78 -2.68
CA SER A 2 52.95 -6.87 -2.54
C SER A 2 52.32 -5.83 -3.47
N LYS A 3 51.53 -6.28 -4.46
CA LYS A 3 50.80 -5.38 -5.35
C LYS A 3 49.67 -4.77 -4.55
N HIS A 4 49.81 -3.49 -4.22
CA HIS A 4 48.73 -2.67 -3.69
C HIS A 4 47.76 -2.38 -4.84
N THR A 5 46.70 -3.17 -4.97
CA THR A 5 45.56 -2.84 -5.83
C THR A 5 44.87 -1.61 -5.23
N SER A 6 44.75 -0.53 -6.01
CA SER A 6 44.17 0.70 -5.50
C SER A 6 42.64 0.58 -5.43
N LYS A 7 41.99 1.29 -4.50
CA LYS A 7 40.51 1.38 -4.41
C LYS A 7 39.85 1.90 -5.71
N LYS A 8 40.64 2.49 -6.62
CA LYS A 8 40.18 2.94 -7.93
C LYS A 8 40.05 1.76 -8.90
N ASP A 9 41.02 0.82 -8.86
CA ASP A 9 41.02 -0.40 -9.68
C ASP A 9 39.89 -1.37 -9.29
N GLU A 10 39.47 -1.39 -8.01
CA GLU A 10 38.29 -2.16 -7.57
C GLU A 10 36.98 -1.54 -8.06
N LYS A 11 36.85 -0.21 -8.04
CA LYS A 11 35.64 0.48 -8.54
C LYS A 11 35.48 0.38 -10.05
N GLU A 12 36.59 0.47 -10.80
CA GLU A 12 36.58 0.26 -12.26
C GLU A 12 36.21 -1.19 -12.60
N LYS A 13 36.77 -2.19 -11.89
CA LYS A 13 36.40 -3.60 -12.08
C LYS A 13 34.95 -3.91 -11.75
N VAL A 14 34.38 -3.28 -10.71
CA VAL A 14 32.95 -3.43 -10.38
C VAL A 14 32.09 -2.78 -11.45
N SER A 15 32.48 -1.62 -11.99
CA SER A 15 31.78 -0.97 -13.11
C SER A 15 31.82 -1.82 -14.38
N GLU A 16 32.97 -2.38 -14.73
CA GLU A 16 33.13 -3.28 -15.88
C GLU A 16 32.38 -4.62 -15.69
N ALA A 17 32.31 -5.14 -14.47
CA ALA A 17 31.55 -6.35 -14.15
C ALA A 17 30.02 -6.12 -14.23
N ILE A 18 29.55 -4.93 -13.84
CA ILE A 18 28.14 -4.53 -13.98
C ILE A 18 27.77 -4.30 -15.46
N ASP A 19 28.69 -3.76 -16.27
CA ASP A 19 28.47 -3.64 -17.72
C ASP A 19 28.53 -4.99 -18.46
N ALA A 20 29.24 -5.99 -17.92
CA ALA A 20 29.33 -7.34 -18.48
C ALA A 20 28.16 -8.27 -18.06
N ALA A 21 27.55 -8.04 -16.89
CA ALA A 21 26.41 -8.80 -16.41
C ALA A 21 25.12 -7.96 -16.52
N LYS A 22 24.38 -8.15 -17.61
CA LYS A 22 23.06 -7.53 -17.81
C LYS A 22 21.99 -8.22 -16.95
N LEU A 23 22.11 -8.12 -15.62
CA LEU A 23 21.06 -8.58 -14.71
C LEU A 23 20.57 -7.42 -13.85
N PHE A 24 19.35 -6.97 -14.11
CA PHE A 24 18.66 -5.95 -13.35
C PHE A 24 17.64 -6.61 -12.42
N VAL A 25 17.49 -6.08 -11.20
CA VAL A 25 16.46 -6.56 -10.27
C VAL A 25 15.34 -5.53 -10.16
N ALA A 26 14.12 -5.95 -10.47
CA ALA A 26 12.92 -5.13 -10.28
C ALA A 26 12.08 -5.70 -9.14
N ALA A 27 12.01 -4.96 -8.02
CA ALA A 27 11.14 -5.30 -6.90
C ALA A 27 9.73 -4.73 -7.12
N ILE A 28 8.71 -5.57 -7.04
CA ILE A 28 7.29 -5.21 -7.14
C ILE A 28 6.67 -5.48 -5.77
N ASP A 29 6.25 -4.40 -5.10
CA ASP A 29 5.51 -4.47 -3.85
C ASP A 29 4.05 -4.03 -4.02
N PHE A 30 3.15 -4.88 -3.54
CA PHE A 30 1.72 -4.62 -3.50
C PHE A 30 1.35 -4.03 -2.14
N GLY A 31 1.35 -2.70 -2.02
CA GLY A 31 0.72 -2.02 -0.87
C GLY A 31 -0.80 -2.26 -0.81
N THR A 32 -1.52 -1.50 0.02
CA THR A 32 -2.98 -1.39 -0.16
C THR A 32 -3.27 -0.73 -1.50
N THR A 33 -3.54 -1.55 -2.50
CA THR A 33 -3.69 -1.12 -3.88
C THR A 33 -5.10 -0.60 -4.17
N TYR A 34 -5.11 0.42 -5.02
CA TYR A 34 -6.27 0.90 -5.76
C TYR A 34 -6.02 0.54 -7.23
N SER A 35 -6.97 -0.13 -7.89
CA SER A 35 -6.88 -0.39 -9.33
C SER A 35 -8.18 0.07 -10.01
N GLY A 36 -8.05 1.02 -10.93
CA GLY A 36 -9.05 1.31 -11.94
C GLY A 36 -8.71 0.51 -13.20
N LEU A 37 -9.70 -0.17 -13.76
CA LEU A 37 -9.61 -0.80 -15.08
C LEU A 37 -10.54 -0.05 -16.03
N GLU A 38 -10.01 0.34 -17.18
CA GLU A 38 -10.78 0.76 -18.36
C GLU A 38 -11.13 -0.50 -19.15
N ASN A 39 -12.39 -0.63 -19.60
CA ASN A 39 -12.74 -1.64 -20.58
C ASN A 39 -12.43 -1.08 -21.97
N GLU A 40 -11.48 -1.68 -22.67
CA GLU A 40 -11.39 -1.60 -24.14
C GLU A 40 -12.07 -2.85 -24.69
N ASP A 41 -13.39 -2.81 -24.91
CA ASP A 41 -14.08 -3.83 -25.74
C ASP A 41 -15.40 -3.28 -26.27
N SER A 42 -15.36 -2.73 -27.49
CA SER A 42 -16.03 -3.31 -28.65
C SER A 42 -15.69 -2.52 -29.91
N ASP A 43 -14.86 -3.10 -30.79
CA ASP A 43 -14.81 -2.73 -32.20
C ASP A 43 -16.19 -3.01 -32.81
N SER A 44 -17.08 -2.02 -32.76
CA SER A 44 -18.27 -1.95 -33.60
C SER A 44 -18.32 -0.56 -34.20
N ASP A 45 -18.15 -0.50 -35.52
CA ASP A 45 -18.22 0.69 -36.37
C ASP A 45 -19.60 1.35 -36.30
N ASP A 46 -19.94 1.99 -35.18
CA ASP A 46 -21.10 2.88 -35.08
C ASP A 46 -20.61 4.26 -34.61
N GLU A 47 -20.32 5.11 -35.59
CA GLU A 47 -20.18 6.55 -35.39
C GLU A 47 -21.49 7.09 -34.78
N ASP A 48 -21.38 7.78 -33.63
CA ASP A 48 -22.44 8.55 -32.94
C ASP A 48 -23.20 7.85 -31.80
N SER A 49 -22.46 7.26 -30.85
CA SER A 49 -22.89 7.25 -29.45
C SER A 49 -21.74 7.62 -28.53
N GLY A 50 -21.92 8.61 -27.66
CA GLY A 50 -20.89 9.06 -26.73
C GLY A 50 -20.47 7.92 -25.79
N HIS A 51 -19.39 7.22 -26.13
CA HIS A 51 -18.73 6.25 -25.28
C HIS A 51 -18.29 6.95 -23.99
N LYS A 52 -19.08 6.80 -22.93
CA LYS A 52 -18.58 7.02 -21.58
C LYS A 52 -17.75 5.79 -21.24
N ASP A 53 -16.43 5.93 -21.25
CA ASP A 53 -15.52 4.92 -20.73
C ASP A 53 -16.04 4.46 -19.36
N GLN A 54 -16.48 3.21 -19.28
CA GLN A 54 -17.02 2.67 -18.04
C GLN A 54 -15.85 2.15 -17.20
N PHE A 55 -15.39 2.98 -16.27
CA PHE A 55 -14.34 2.63 -15.33
C PHE A 55 -14.85 1.68 -14.25
N HIS A 56 -14.09 0.61 -14.02
CA HIS A 56 -14.34 -0.33 -12.93
C HIS A 56 -13.28 -0.21 -11.85
N TYR A 57 -13.73 -0.01 -10.61
CA TYR A 57 -12.83 0.28 -9.50
C TYR A 57 -12.87 -0.81 -8.44
N PHE A 58 -11.73 -1.46 -8.28
CA PHE A 58 -11.50 -2.48 -7.27
C PHE A 58 -10.59 -1.92 -6.18
N ASN A 59 -11.09 -1.92 -4.95
CA ASN A 59 -10.41 -1.34 -3.79
C ASN A 59 -10.00 -2.45 -2.81
N ARG A 60 -8.77 -2.40 -2.30
CA ARG A 60 -8.26 -3.32 -1.25
C ARG A 60 -8.42 -4.79 -1.63
N PHE A 61 -8.36 -5.10 -2.92
CA PHE A 61 -8.56 -6.47 -3.41
C PHE A 61 -7.52 -7.45 -2.84
N LYS A 62 -6.31 -6.98 -2.47
CA LYS A 62 -5.29 -7.77 -1.74
C LYS A 62 -5.85 -8.44 -0.48
N MET A 63 -6.81 -7.80 0.20
CA MET A 63 -7.35 -8.31 1.46
C MET A 63 -8.18 -9.59 1.32
N MET A 64 -8.61 -9.97 0.11
CA MET A 64 -9.31 -11.24 -0.07
C MET A 64 -8.39 -12.45 0.04
N LEU A 65 -7.09 -12.29 -0.25
CA LEU A 65 -6.10 -13.36 -0.13
C LEU A 65 -5.77 -13.67 1.33
N HIS A 66 -6.24 -12.83 2.25
CA HIS A 66 -6.11 -13.04 3.68
C HIS A 66 -7.36 -13.78 4.21
N ASN A 67 -7.16 -14.93 4.86
CA ASN A 67 -8.20 -15.77 5.49
C ASN A 67 -9.28 -16.37 4.55
N GLN A 68 -9.07 -16.37 3.23
CA GLN A 68 -9.94 -17.12 2.31
C GLN A 68 -9.10 -18.00 1.39
N THR A 69 -9.59 -19.22 1.15
CA THR A 69 -9.04 -20.08 0.10
C THR A 69 -9.39 -19.47 -1.24
N VAL A 70 -8.43 -18.78 -1.86
CA VAL A 70 -8.60 -18.17 -3.18
C VAL A 70 -8.14 -19.15 -4.26
N ASN A 71 -8.95 -19.27 -5.30
CA ASN A 71 -8.63 -20.03 -6.50
C ASN A 71 -8.73 -19.12 -7.75
N LEU A 72 -8.37 -19.67 -8.92
CA LEU A 72 -8.34 -18.92 -10.18
C LEU A 72 -9.72 -18.40 -10.64
N ASP A 73 -10.81 -18.98 -10.12
CA ASP A 73 -12.19 -18.61 -10.46
C ASP A 73 -12.85 -17.71 -9.42
N THR A 74 -12.13 -17.35 -8.36
CA THR A 74 -12.64 -16.44 -7.33
C THR A 74 -12.93 -15.07 -7.95
N THR A 75 -14.11 -14.52 -7.70
CA THR A 75 -14.53 -13.23 -8.25
C THR A 75 -14.55 -12.15 -7.17
N ILE A 76 -14.27 -10.91 -7.59
CA ILE A 76 -14.34 -9.70 -6.77
C ILE A 76 -15.43 -8.81 -7.35
N LYS A 77 -16.16 -8.15 -6.46
CA LYS A 77 -17.15 -7.14 -6.80
C LYS A 77 -16.53 -5.75 -6.75
N ASP A 78 -16.72 -4.96 -7.81
CA ASP A 78 -16.32 -3.55 -7.85
C ASP A 78 -17.30 -2.66 -7.05
N GLN A 79 -17.06 -1.35 -7.02
CA GLN A 79 -17.93 -0.41 -6.32
C GLN A 79 -19.35 -0.25 -6.93
N ASN A 80 -19.51 -0.56 -8.21
CA ASN A 80 -20.77 -0.46 -8.97
C ASN A 80 -21.55 -1.79 -9.00
N GLY A 81 -20.91 -2.86 -8.54
CA GLY A 81 -21.47 -4.19 -8.43
C GLY A 81 -21.12 -5.17 -9.54
N MET A 82 -20.21 -4.79 -10.44
CA MET A 82 -19.65 -5.67 -11.48
C MET A 82 -18.71 -6.70 -10.84
N HIS A 83 -18.74 -7.93 -11.35
CA HIS A 83 -17.90 -9.03 -10.89
C HIS A 83 -16.80 -9.34 -11.90
N MET A 84 -15.55 -9.42 -11.45
CA MET A 84 -14.40 -9.81 -12.26
C MET A 84 -13.57 -10.85 -11.51
N LYS A 85 -12.86 -11.72 -12.24
CA LYS A 85 -11.97 -12.69 -11.59
C LYS A 85 -10.84 -11.95 -10.87
N ALA A 86 -10.61 -12.32 -9.61
CA ALA A 86 -9.48 -11.83 -8.84
C ALA A 86 -8.18 -12.04 -9.60
N PHE A 87 -8.01 -13.22 -10.19
CA PHE A 87 -6.82 -13.57 -10.96
C PHE A 87 -6.48 -12.53 -12.04
N ASP A 88 -7.49 -12.02 -12.75
CA ASP A 88 -7.32 -11.03 -13.79
C ASP A 88 -6.91 -9.67 -13.20
N ILE A 89 -7.58 -9.24 -12.12
CA ILE A 89 -7.27 -7.98 -11.42
C ILE A 89 -5.82 -7.96 -10.93
N PHE A 90 -5.37 -9.04 -10.28
CA PHE A 90 -3.98 -9.15 -9.81
C PHE A 90 -3.00 -9.17 -10.99
N SER A 91 -3.28 -9.92 -12.05
CA SER A 91 -2.43 -9.94 -13.25
C SER A 91 -2.32 -8.57 -13.92
N PHE A 92 -3.41 -7.82 -14.04
CA PHE A 92 -3.40 -6.47 -14.60
C PHE A 92 -2.58 -5.51 -13.74
N ALA A 93 -2.73 -5.56 -12.42
CA ALA A 93 -1.94 -4.74 -11.51
C ALA A 93 -0.44 -5.09 -11.58
N ILE A 94 -0.07 -6.38 -11.63
CA ILE A 94 1.33 -6.80 -11.78
C ILE A 94 1.87 -6.32 -13.13
N LYS A 95 1.10 -6.49 -14.21
CA LYS A 95 1.50 -6.06 -15.56
C LYS A 95 1.75 -4.55 -15.58
N TYR A 96 0.85 -3.76 -15.00
CA TYR A 96 1.01 -2.31 -14.92
C TYR A 96 2.30 -1.93 -14.19
N LEU A 97 2.54 -2.47 -12.97
CA LEU A 97 3.75 -2.17 -12.21
C LEU A 97 5.03 -2.61 -12.93
N LYS A 98 5.01 -3.80 -13.55
CA LYS A 98 6.09 -4.33 -14.38
C LYS A 98 6.39 -3.39 -15.55
N ASP A 99 5.38 -2.99 -16.30
CA ASP A 99 5.54 -2.12 -17.47
C ASP A 99 6.04 -0.72 -17.07
N GLN A 100 5.58 -0.18 -15.94
CA GLN A 100 6.11 1.07 -15.36
C GLN A 100 7.59 0.94 -14.97
N ALA A 101 7.98 -0.16 -14.32
CA ALA A 101 9.35 -0.44 -13.93
C ALA A 101 10.28 -0.54 -15.16
N ILE A 102 9.89 -1.34 -16.16
CA ILE A 102 10.62 -1.49 -17.43
C ILE A 102 10.74 -0.13 -18.12
N GLY A 103 9.63 0.61 -18.25
CA GLY A 103 9.61 1.92 -18.89
C GLY A 103 10.56 2.91 -18.22
N ARG A 104 10.77 2.81 -16.91
CA ARG A 104 11.73 3.65 -16.18
C ARG A 104 13.17 3.17 -16.33
N LEU A 105 13.41 1.86 -16.36
CA LEU A 105 14.73 1.27 -16.61
C LEU A 105 15.25 1.63 -17.99
N VAL A 106 14.45 1.43 -19.05
CA VAL A 106 14.83 1.73 -20.45
C VAL A 106 15.09 3.22 -20.67
N LYS A 107 14.42 4.11 -19.93
CA LYS A 107 14.71 5.56 -19.95
C LYS A 107 16.02 5.93 -19.27
N THR A 108 16.45 5.14 -18.28
CA THR A 108 17.63 5.45 -17.45
C THR A 108 18.89 4.77 -17.98
N LEU A 109 18.75 3.58 -18.54
CA LEU A 109 19.83 2.69 -18.95
C LEU A 109 19.68 2.36 -20.44
N LYS A 110 20.80 2.28 -21.15
CA LYS A 110 20.80 1.91 -22.58
C LYS A 110 20.78 0.39 -22.74
N ASN A 111 20.08 -0.10 -23.77
CA ASN A 111 20.10 -1.51 -24.20
C ASN A 111 19.63 -2.53 -23.15
N VAL A 112 18.65 -2.17 -22.31
CA VAL A 112 17.99 -3.11 -21.38
C VAL A 112 16.95 -3.93 -22.15
N GLU A 113 17.11 -5.25 -22.16
CA GLU A 113 16.09 -6.17 -22.66
C GLU A 113 15.25 -6.73 -21.51
N THR A 114 14.05 -7.20 -21.80
CA THR A 114 13.17 -7.80 -20.78
C THR A 114 13.76 -9.08 -20.17
N ASN A 115 14.59 -9.80 -20.92
CA ASN A 115 15.29 -11.00 -20.45
C ASN A 115 16.48 -10.67 -19.53
N ASP A 116 16.90 -9.40 -19.48
CA ASP A 116 17.96 -8.93 -18.59
C ASP A 116 17.41 -8.61 -17.19
N ILE A 117 16.10 -8.81 -16.93
CA ILE A 117 15.43 -8.39 -15.70
C ILE A 117 14.96 -9.60 -14.90
N HIS A 118 15.40 -9.68 -13.65
CA HIS A 118 14.87 -10.57 -12.63
C HIS A 118 13.88 -9.82 -11.74
N TYR A 119 12.70 -10.40 -11.53
CA TYR A 119 11.63 -9.79 -10.78
C TYR A 119 11.55 -10.40 -9.38
N VAL A 120 11.43 -9.53 -8.38
CA VAL A 120 11.14 -9.91 -6.99
C VAL A 120 9.76 -9.40 -6.65
N LEU A 121 8.80 -10.29 -6.43
CA LEU A 121 7.43 -9.95 -6.03
C LEU A 121 7.27 -10.24 -4.55
N THR A 122 7.02 -9.21 -3.74
CA THR A 122 6.85 -9.35 -2.30
C THR A 122 5.44 -9.80 -1.94
N VAL A 123 5.34 -10.63 -0.90
CA VAL A 123 4.06 -11.10 -0.33
C VAL A 123 4.13 -11.10 1.20
N PRO A 124 3.00 -10.91 1.90
CA PRO A 124 2.95 -10.98 3.35
C PRO A 124 3.39 -12.36 3.87
N ALA A 125 4.07 -12.41 5.00
CA ALA A 125 4.52 -13.68 5.58
C ALA A 125 3.37 -14.53 6.12
N ILE A 126 2.28 -13.89 6.59
CA ILE A 126 1.10 -14.61 7.11
C ILE A 126 0.24 -15.27 6.02
N TRP A 127 0.56 -15.09 4.74
CA TRP A 127 -0.16 -15.73 3.66
C TRP A 127 0.17 -17.22 3.54
N ASP A 128 -0.84 -18.02 3.21
CA ASP A 128 -0.68 -19.44 2.95
C ASP A 128 -0.01 -19.70 1.58
N ASP A 129 0.38 -20.96 1.37
CA ASP A 129 1.07 -21.36 0.14
C ASP A 129 0.17 -21.23 -1.10
N GLN A 130 -1.15 -21.34 -0.95
CA GLN A 130 -2.08 -21.17 -2.07
C GLN A 130 -2.11 -19.72 -2.55
N ALA A 131 -2.13 -18.74 -1.65
CA ALA A 131 -2.03 -17.33 -1.98
C ALA A 131 -0.68 -16.99 -2.64
N LYS A 132 0.42 -17.57 -2.16
CA LYS A 132 1.76 -17.40 -2.78
C LYS A 132 1.80 -17.97 -4.20
N ILE A 133 1.24 -19.17 -4.42
CA ILE A 133 1.11 -19.77 -5.75
C ILE A 133 0.21 -18.93 -6.66
N PHE A 134 -0.89 -18.39 -6.12
CA PHE A 134 -1.79 -17.51 -6.84
C PHE A 134 -1.07 -16.26 -7.36
N MET A 135 -0.26 -15.60 -6.51
CA MET A 135 0.55 -14.44 -6.93
C MET A 135 1.57 -14.79 -8.02
N ARG A 136 2.24 -15.95 -7.90
CA ARG A 136 3.17 -16.43 -8.93
C ARG A 136 2.47 -16.61 -10.28
N LYS A 137 1.32 -17.29 -10.30
CA LYS A 137 0.54 -17.48 -11.53
C LYS A 137 0.04 -16.15 -12.11
N ALA A 138 -0.34 -15.21 -11.24
CA ALA A 138 -0.80 -13.90 -11.67
C ALA A 138 0.34 -13.11 -12.35
N ALA A 139 1.57 -13.22 -11.81
CA ALA A 139 2.78 -12.63 -12.40
C ALA A 139 3.16 -13.28 -13.74
N GLU A 140 3.01 -14.59 -13.86
CA GLU A 140 3.21 -15.32 -15.12
C GLU A 140 2.24 -14.86 -16.20
N LYS A 141 0.94 -14.71 -15.85
CA LYS A 141 -0.06 -14.12 -16.76
C LYS A 141 0.25 -12.66 -17.11
N ALA A 142 0.90 -11.92 -16.23
CA ALA A 142 1.40 -10.57 -16.50
C ALA A 142 2.63 -10.54 -17.44
N GLY A 143 3.12 -11.70 -17.90
CA GLY A 143 4.24 -11.83 -18.83
C GLY A 143 5.61 -11.91 -18.17
N ILE A 144 5.68 -12.17 -16.86
CA ILE A 144 6.93 -12.45 -16.16
C ILE A 144 7.24 -13.95 -16.26
N LYS A 145 8.39 -14.33 -16.81
CA LYS A 145 8.76 -15.75 -16.92
C LYS A 145 9.09 -16.30 -15.54
N GLY A 146 8.59 -17.50 -15.20
CA GLY A 146 8.79 -18.09 -13.87
C GLY A 146 10.26 -18.24 -13.45
N LYS A 147 11.17 -18.48 -14.41
CA LYS A 147 12.63 -18.55 -14.16
C LYS A 147 13.25 -17.21 -13.77
N ASP A 148 12.60 -16.10 -14.14
CA ASP A 148 13.04 -14.74 -13.91
C ASP A 148 12.23 -14.11 -12.73
N LEU A 149 11.55 -14.93 -11.91
CA LEU A 149 10.66 -14.49 -10.83
C LEU A 149 10.96 -15.17 -9.48
N THR A 150 11.26 -14.34 -8.48
CA THR A 150 11.30 -14.72 -7.07
C THR A 150 10.10 -14.16 -6.33
N ILE A 151 9.42 -15.02 -5.57
CA ILE A 151 8.47 -14.57 -4.54
C ILE A 151 9.28 -14.40 -3.26
N ALA A 152 9.26 -13.19 -2.69
CA ALA A 152 9.98 -12.88 -1.45
C ALA A 152 8.98 -12.51 -0.34
N LEU A 153 9.31 -12.82 0.91
CA LEU A 153 8.48 -12.38 2.03
C LEU A 153 8.76 -10.89 2.30
N GLU A 154 7.69 -10.12 2.51
CA GLU A 154 7.76 -8.71 2.92
C GLU A 154 8.71 -8.49 4.12
N PRO A 155 8.57 -9.23 5.25
CA PRO A 155 9.46 -9.02 6.41
C PRO A 155 10.92 -9.42 6.14
N GLU A 156 11.17 -10.44 5.31
CA GLU A 156 12.53 -10.84 4.93
C GLU A 156 13.20 -9.73 4.12
N THR A 157 12.48 -9.21 3.13
CA THR A 157 12.95 -8.10 2.29
C THR A 157 13.21 -6.84 3.14
N ALA A 158 12.30 -6.52 4.07
CA ALA A 158 12.47 -5.42 5.01
C ALA A 158 13.68 -5.63 5.93
N SER A 159 13.90 -6.86 6.39
CA SER A 159 15.03 -7.24 7.24
C SER A 159 16.37 -7.07 6.51
N ILE A 160 16.49 -7.57 5.28
CA ILE A 160 17.66 -7.39 4.42
C ILE A 160 17.93 -5.90 4.18
N TYR A 161 16.89 -5.14 3.82
CA TYR A 161 17.04 -3.69 3.62
C TYR A 161 17.51 -2.97 4.89
N CYS A 162 16.93 -3.32 6.04
CA CYS A 162 17.30 -2.73 7.32
C CYS A 162 18.76 -2.97 7.69
N GLN A 163 19.36 -4.09 7.27
CA GLN A 163 20.78 -4.38 7.53
C GLN A 163 21.73 -3.31 6.99
N GLU A 164 21.36 -2.67 5.87
CA GLU A 164 22.15 -1.62 5.23
C GLU A 164 21.88 -0.21 5.80
N LEU A 165 20.82 -0.05 6.59
CA LEU A 165 20.47 1.24 7.18
C LEU A 165 21.41 1.60 8.33
N ARG A 166 21.76 2.88 8.42
CA ARG A 166 22.49 3.41 9.58
C ARG A 166 21.61 3.43 10.82
N THR A 167 22.19 3.13 11.97
CA THR A 167 21.51 3.11 13.27
C THR A 167 22.26 3.97 14.28
N ASN A 168 21.52 4.49 15.27
CA ASN A 168 22.10 5.15 16.44
C ASN A 168 21.93 4.32 17.72
N ARG A 169 21.76 2.98 17.60
CA ARG A 169 21.39 2.12 18.73
C ARG A 169 22.44 2.10 19.84
N ASP A 170 23.72 2.24 19.47
CA ASP A 170 24.86 2.25 20.40
C ASP A 170 25.40 3.68 20.66
N GLY A 171 24.63 4.73 20.33
CA GLY A 171 25.08 6.13 20.43
C GLY A 171 26.08 6.57 19.35
N ASN A 172 26.34 5.72 18.36
CA ASN A 172 27.18 6.01 17.19
C ASN A 172 26.36 5.90 15.90
N SER A 173 25.93 7.03 15.36
CA SER A 173 25.08 7.13 14.15
C SER A 173 25.75 6.73 12.84
N ASN A 174 27.05 6.39 12.85
CA ASN A 174 27.78 6.03 11.64
C ASN A 174 27.81 4.52 11.35
N LYS A 175 27.30 3.69 12.27
CA LYS A 175 27.25 2.24 12.05
C LYS A 175 25.99 1.80 11.31
N THR A 176 26.12 0.82 10.43
CA THR A 176 24.96 0.13 9.84
C THR A 176 24.30 -0.80 10.87
N PHE A 177 23.08 -1.24 10.57
CA PHE A 177 22.39 -2.24 11.38
C PHE A 177 23.16 -3.56 11.37
N SER A 178 23.74 -3.96 10.24
CA SER A 178 24.61 -5.13 10.17
C SER A 178 25.88 -5.00 11.02
N GLU A 179 26.43 -3.81 11.24
CA GLU A 179 27.57 -3.60 12.15
C GLU A 179 27.17 -3.57 13.63
N THR A 180 25.89 -3.27 13.90
CA THR A 180 25.33 -3.18 15.26
C THR A 180 24.80 -4.53 15.74
N ILE A 181 24.14 -5.29 14.86
CA ILE A 181 23.51 -6.57 15.16
C ILE A 181 24.51 -7.70 14.95
N LYS A 182 24.95 -8.29 16.07
CA LYS A 182 25.88 -9.44 16.05
C LYS A 182 25.20 -10.68 15.49
N LYS A 183 25.99 -11.59 14.93
CA LYS A 183 25.55 -12.94 14.55
C LYS A 183 24.97 -13.66 15.78
N GLY A 184 23.88 -14.40 15.60
CA GLY A 184 23.06 -15.01 16.66
C GLY A 184 22.05 -14.06 17.31
N THR A 185 21.98 -12.79 16.88
CA THR A 185 20.98 -11.85 17.42
C THR A 185 19.62 -12.13 16.82
N LYS A 186 18.61 -12.22 17.70
CA LYS A 186 17.20 -12.30 17.35
C LYS A 186 16.58 -10.92 17.41
N TYR A 187 15.74 -10.60 16.43
CA TYR A 187 15.01 -9.34 16.38
C TYR A 187 13.64 -9.53 15.74
N VAL A 188 12.74 -8.61 16.06
CA VAL A 188 11.37 -8.62 15.54
C VAL A 188 11.28 -7.65 14.38
N VAL A 189 10.67 -8.10 13.28
CA VAL A 189 10.20 -7.23 12.20
C VAL A 189 8.71 -7.03 12.41
N VAL A 190 8.29 -5.78 12.47
CA VAL A 190 6.88 -5.39 12.61
C VAL A 190 6.51 -4.57 11.38
N ASP A 191 5.84 -5.20 10.42
CA ASP A 191 5.31 -4.55 9.23
C ASP A 191 3.86 -4.14 9.47
N LEU A 192 3.62 -2.82 9.53
CA LEU A 192 2.31 -2.23 9.76
C LEU A 192 1.81 -1.62 8.45
N GLY A 193 1.33 -2.48 7.56
CA GLY A 193 0.81 -2.10 6.26
C GLY A 193 -0.55 -1.41 6.31
N GLY A 194 -1.07 -1.09 5.12
CA GLY A 194 -2.43 -0.55 5.01
C GLY A 194 -3.52 -1.57 5.35
N GLY A 195 -3.28 -2.85 5.10
CA GLY A 195 -4.28 -3.92 5.25
C GLY A 195 -4.02 -4.85 6.43
N THR A 196 -2.77 -5.30 6.54
CA THR A 196 -2.32 -6.26 7.54
C THR A 196 -1.29 -5.63 8.47
N ALA A 197 -1.14 -6.25 9.64
CA ALA A 197 0.05 -6.13 10.46
C ALA A 197 0.71 -7.51 10.49
N ASP A 198 1.97 -7.59 10.10
CA ASP A 198 2.76 -8.82 10.01
C ASP A 198 3.94 -8.71 10.99
N ILE A 199 4.10 -9.72 11.84
CA ILE A 199 5.11 -9.76 12.90
C ILE A 199 5.89 -11.06 12.75
N THR A 200 7.20 -10.93 12.48
CA THR A 200 8.13 -12.06 12.38
C THR A 200 9.31 -11.89 13.31
N VAL A 201 9.92 -13.00 13.71
CA VAL A 201 11.15 -13.01 14.49
C VAL A 201 12.25 -13.59 13.63
N HIS A 202 13.26 -12.78 13.30
CA HIS A 202 14.41 -13.23 12.54
C HIS A 202 15.63 -13.39 13.45
N GLU A 203 16.45 -14.39 13.14
CA GLU A 203 17.81 -14.54 13.64
C GLU A 203 18.79 -14.33 12.50
N ARG A 204 19.84 -13.54 12.75
CA ARG A 204 20.98 -13.44 11.83
C ARG A 204 21.96 -14.56 12.11
N LEU A 205 22.12 -15.47 11.18
CA LEU A 205 22.99 -16.64 11.33
C LEU A 205 24.49 -16.31 11.16
N LEU A 206 25.33 -17.31 11.37
CA LEU A 206 26.79 -17.16 11.32
C LEU A 206 27.31 -16.88 9.91
N ASP A 207 26.60 -17.31 8.88
CA ASP A 207 26.90 -17.08 7.46
C ASP A 207 26.22 -15.82 6.90
N ASP A 208 25.66 -14.98 7.78
CA ASP A 208 24.91 -13.76 7.45
C ASP A 208 23.53 -13.99 6.80
N SER A 209 23.09 -15.24 6.67
CA SER A 209 21.71 -15.55 6.28
C SER A 209 20.71 -15.23 7.41
N LEU A 210 19.43 -15.18 7.04
CA LEU A 210 18.32 -14.93 7.95
C LEU A 210 17.49 -16.20 8.12
N GLU A 211 17.18 -16.51 9.37
CA GLU A 211 16.26 -17.60 9.72
C GLU A 211 15.04 -17.03 10.43
N GLU A 212 13.85 -17.49 10.04
CA GLU A 212 12.62 -17.23 10.78
C GLU A 212 12.54 -18.16 11.99
N VAL A 213 12.57 -17.58 13.19
CA VAL A 213 12.70 -18.32 14.47
C VAL A 213 11.35 -18.88 14.93
N LEU A 214 10.26 -18.22 14.56
CA LEU A 214 8.89 -18.54 14.96
C LEU A 214 7.95 -18.32 13.77
N PRO A 215 6.87 -19.11 13.64
CA PRO A 215 5.86 -18.86 12.63
C PRO A 215 5.38 -17.41 12.66
N PRO A 216 5.15 -16.78 11.50
CA PRO A 216 4.73 -15.39 11.41
C PRO A 216 3.36 -15.23 12.09
N SER A 217 3.16 -14.11 12.75
CA SER A 217 1.89 -13.76 13.38
C SER A 217 1.38 -12.43 12.84
N GLY A 218 0.08 -12.21 12.88
CA GLY A 218 -0.48 -11.00 12.31
C GLY A 218 -1.99 -11.02 12.18
N GLY A 219 -2.52 -9.99 11.53
CA GLY A 219 -3.94 -9.89 11.24
C GLY A 219 -4.33 -8.61 10.54
N HIS A 220 -5.64 -8.40 10.38
CA HIS A 220 -6.25 -7.25 9.71
C HIS A 220 -6.21 -5.97 10.57
N TRP A 221 -5.04 -5.61 11.05
CA TRP A 221 -4.81 -4.47 11.96
C TRP A 221 -4.10 -3.29 11.27
N GLY A 222 -4.04 -3.31 9.94
CA GLY A 222 -3.44 -2.23 9.16
C GLY A 222 -4.30 -0.96 9.14
N GLY A 223 -3.84 0.03 8.38
CA GLY A 223 -4.51 1.32 8.20
C GLY A 223 -6.02 1.27 7.86
N THR A 224 -6.51 0.20 7.24
CA THR A 224 -7.94 0.01 6.95
C THR A 224 -8.82 -0.02 8.21
N ALA A 225 -8.28 -0.45 9.36
CA ALA A 225 -8.97 -0.40 10.64
C ALA A 225 -9.19 1.05 11.09
N ILE A 226 -8.19 1.91 10.89
CA ILE A 226 -8.25 3.34 11.18
C ILE A 226 -9.27 4.02 10.27
N ASP A 227 -9.31 3.69 8.98
CA ASP A 227 -10.31 4.23 8.04
C ASP A 227 -11.74 3.83 8.45
N LYS A 228 -11.91 2.61 8.97
CA LYS A 228 -13.20 2.14 9.49
C LYS A 228 -13.60 2.90 10.75
N ALA A 229 -12.65 3.21 11.64
CA ALA A 229 -12.88 4.06 12.80
C ALA A 229 -13.30 5.48 12.37
N TYR A 230 -12.60 6.07 11.40
CA TYR A 230 -12.96 7.37 10.83
C TYR A 230 -14.34 7.39 10.20
N LYS A 231 -14.72 6.33 9.48
CA LYS A 231 -16.08 6.21 8.93
C LYS A 231 -17.15 6.18 10.03
N ARG A 232 -16.88 5.52 11.16
CA ARG A 232 -17.78 5.53 12.33
C ARG A 232 -17.85 6.92 12.96
N PHE A 233 -16.72 7.63 13.03
CA PHE A 233 -16.69 9.04 13.44
C PHE A 233 -17.59 9.90 12.54
N LEU A 234 -17.46 9.80 11.22
CA LEU A 234 -18.33 10.52 10.27
C LEU A 234 -19.81 10.17 10.46
N TYR A 235 -20.14 8.90 10.70
CA TYR A 235 -21.51 8.48 11.00
C TYR A 235 -22.06 9.05 12.31
N SER A 236 -21.22 9.27 13.32
CA SER A 236 -21.64 9.92 14.56
C SER A 236 -21.87 11.41 14.35
N VAL A 237 -20.96 12.10 13.63
CA VAL A 237 -21.03 13.55 13.41
C VAL A 237 -22.14 13.95 12.44
N PHE A 238 -22.22 13.29 11.28
CA PHE A 238 -23.10 13.67 10.18
C PHE A 238 -24.30 12.75 10.01
N THR A 239 -24.41 11.67 10.78
CA THR A 239 -25.37 10.57 10.62
C THR A 239 -25.03 9.60 9.47
N LYS A 240 -25.48 8.35 9.62
CA LYS A 240 -25.35 7.32 8.58
C LYS A 240 -26.11 7.67 7.30
N LYS A 241 -27.20 8.44 7.39
CA LYS A 241 -28.05 8.80 6.25
C LYS A 241 -27.31 9.77 5.33
N VAL A 242 -26.78 10.86 5.87
CA VAL A 242 -26.01 11.88 5.13
C VAL A 242 -24.81 11.26 4.43
N ILE A 243 -24.00 10.47 5.15
CA ILE A 243 -22.79 9.87 4.55
C ILE A 243 -23.13 8.82 3.48
N LYS A 244 -24.28 8.15 3.59
CA LYS A 244 -24.75 7.24 2.53
C LYS A 244 -25.19 8.00 1.29
N GLU A 245 -25.93 9.10 1.46
CA GLU A 245 -26.38 9.98 0.37
C GLU A 245 -25.18 10.62 -0.33
N LEU A 246 -24.20 11.13 0.42
CA LEU A 246 -22.94 11.63 -0.16
C LEU A 246 -22.26 10.55 -1.01
N LYS A 247 -22.19 9.31 -0.50
CA LYS A 247 -21.54 8.22 -1.24
C LYS A 247 -22.29 7.81 -2.51
N SER A 248 -23.62 7.87 -2.52
CA SER A 248 -24.43 7.47 -3.68
C SER A 248 -24.53 8.58 -4.73
N ASP A 249 -24.70 9.81 -4.29
CA ASP A 249 -25.07 10.93 -5.15
C ASP A 249 -23.83 11.73 -5.56
N GLU A 250 -22.78 11.74 -4.72
CA GLU A 250 -21.60 12.61 -4.85
C GLU A 250 -20.30 11.83 -4.56
N LEU A 251 -20.07 10.73 -5.29
CA LEU A 251 -18.97 9.79 -5.04
C LEU A 251 -17.57 10.44 -5.11
N GLU A 252 -17.39 11.41 -5.99
CA GLU A 252 -16.13 12.16 -6.13
C GLU A 252 -15.82 12.95 -4.84
N ASP A 253 -16.82 13.63 -4.29
CA ASP A 253 -16.69 14.36 -3.03
C ASP A 253 -16.50 13.43 -1.83
N TYR A 254 -17.18 12.28 -1.80
CA TYR A 254 -16.92 11.25 -0.79
C TYR A 254 -15.45 10.76 -0.86
N THR A 255 -14.93 10.57 -2.06
CA THR A 255 -13.54 10.13 -2.29
C THR A 255 -12.55 11.21 -1.86
N THR A 256 -12.83 12.47 -2.19
CA THR A 256 -12.06 13.64 -1.74
C THR A 256 -12.02 13.75 -0.22
N LEU A 257 -13.15 13.53 0.47
CA LEU A 257 -13.21 13.50 1.94
C LEU A 257 -12.34 12.39 2.53
N CYS A 258 -12.35 11.20 1.92
CA CYS A 258 -11.49 10.09 2.35
C CYS A 258 -10.01 10.40 2.11
N HIS A 259 -9.67 11.05 0.98
CA HIS A 259 -8.31 11.47 0.67
C HIS A 259 -7.80 12.55 1.63
N GLU A 260 -8.63 13.56 1.95
CA GLU A 260 -8.31 14.58 2.95
C GLU A 260 -7.96 13.90 4.28
N PHE A 261 -8.75 12.92 4.73
CA PHE A 261 -8.43 12.14 5.92
C PHE A 261 -7.10 11.38 5.81
N GLU A 262 -6.83 10.72 4.67
CA GLU A 262 -5.58 9.99 4.45
C GLU A 262 -4.35 10.90 4.59
N VAL A 263 -4.44 12.13 4.08
CA VAL A 263 -3.39 13.14 4.22
C VAL A 263 -3.23 13.56 5.68
N LYS A 264 -4.32 13.83 6.40
CA LYS A 264 -4.26 14.23 7.83
C LYS A 264 -3.75 13.11 8.73
N LYS A 265 -4.07 11.85 8.42
CA LYS A 265 -3.61 10.67 9.17
C LYS A 265 -2.08 10.63 9.28
N ARG A 266 -1.38 11.12 8.25
CA ARG A 266 0.10 11.12 8.16
C ARG A 266 0.79 12.20 8.99
N SER A 267 0.06 13.21 9.49
CA SER A 267 0.63 14.31 10.28
C SER A 267 0.42 14.15 11.79
N ILE A 268 -0.20 13.06 12.23
CA ILE A 268 -0.51 12.82 13.64
C ILE A 268 0.73 12.31 14.37
N THR A 269 1.03 12.96 15.50
CA THR A 269 2.11 12.56 16.41
C THR A 269 1.60 12.56 17.84
N SER A 270 2.29 11.85 18.73
CA SER A 270 1.94 11.79 20.16
C SER A 270 1.90 13.18 20.82
N GLY A 271 2.69 14.14 20.31
CA GLY A 271 2.77 15.51 20.82
C GLY A 271 1.78 16.51 20.20
N LEU A 272 0.92 16.11 19.28
CA LEU A 272 0.00 17.04 18.59
C LEU A 272 -0.99 17.67 19.59
N LYS A 273 -0.96 18.99 19.74
CA LYS A 273 -1.85 19.75 20.65
C LYS A 273 -2.91 20.58 19.94
N THR A 274 -2.70 20.91 18.68
CA THR A 274 -3.59 21.76 17.88
C THR A 274 -4.63 20.91 17.16
N ASP A 275 -5.86 21.41 17.09
CA ASP A 275 -6.95 20.75 16.37
C ASP A 275 -6.56 20.39 14.93
N ILE A 276 -7.04 19.22 14.51
CA ILE A 276 -6.94 18.77 13.12
C ILE A 276 -8.06 19.45 12.35
N VAL A 277 -7.68 20.19 11.31
CA VAL A 277 -8.63 20.83 10.41
C VAL A 277 -8.87 19.94 9.19
N ILE A 278 -10.11 19.50 9.02
CA ILE A 278 -10.59 18.76 7.85
C ILE A 278 -11.43 19.72 7.00
N THR A 279 -11.12 19.79 5.71
CA THR A 279 -11.96 20.52 4.74
C THR A 279 -13.09 19.61 4.27
N LEU A 280 -14.33 20.00 4.54
CA LEU A 280 -15.51 19.26 4.10
C LEU A 280 -15.86 19.63 2.64
N PRO A 281 -16.21 18.65 1.79
CA PRO A 281 -16.81 18.94 0.50
C PRO A 281 -18.08 19.77 0.64
N TYR A 282 -18.37 20.60 -0.36
CA TYR A 282 -19.55 21.48 -0.34
C TYR A 282 -20.85 20.67 -0.29
N SER A 283 -20.94 19.60 -1.09
CA SER A 283 -22.05 18.66 -1.09
C SER A 283 -22.32 18.05 0.30
N LEU A 284 -21.28 17.70 1.07
CA LEU A 284 -21.46 17.19 2.43
C LEU A 284 -22.12 18.24 3.34
N VAL A 285 -21.71 19.51 3.23
CA VAL A 285 -22.33 20.60 3.98
C VAL A 285 -23.79 20.77 3.58
N GLU A 286 -24.11 20.76 2.29
CA GLU A 286 -25.48 20.90 1.78
C GLU A 286 -26.39 19.73 2.20
N ILE A 287 -25.94 18.49 2.01
CA ILE A 287 -26.68 17.29 2.43
C ILE A 287 -26.88 17.31 3.96
N THR A 288 -25.88 17.73 4.73
CA THR A 288 -26.02 17.87 6.17
C THR A 288 -27.06 18.93 6.54
N VAL A 289 -27.07 20.09 5.88
CA VAL A 289 -28.07 21.15 6.09
C VAL A 289 -29.47 20.64 5.74
N LYS A 290 -29.62 19.90 4.63
CA LYS A 290 -30.88 19.28 4.19
C LYS A 290 -31.47 18.34 5.25
N HIS A 291 -30.68 17.50 5.92
CA HIS A 291 -31.18 16.51 6.89
C HIS A 291 -31.14 16.98 8.36
N CYS A 292 -30.22 17.88 8.71
CA CYS A 292 -29.94 18.27 10.10
C CYS A 292 -30.17 19.76 10.39
N LYS A 293 -30.68 20.52 9.42
CA LYS A 293 -30.84 22.00 9.41
C LYS A 293 -29.52 22.78 9.36
N THR A 294 -28.53 22.39 10.14
CA THR A 294 -27.17 22.97 10.11
C THR A 294 -26.12 21.92 10.45
N VAL A 295 -24.87 22.15 10.04
CA VAL A 295 -23.72 21.31 10.46
C VAL A 295 -23.54 21.35 11.99
N GLN A 296 -23.71 22.52 12.61
CA GLN A 296 -23.60 22.66 14.06
C GLN A 296 -24.66 21.84 14.83
N SER A 297 -25.88 21.74 14.28
CA SER A 297 -26.94 20.90 14.84
C SER A 297 -26.57 19.42 14.79
N ALA A 298 -26.00 18.95 13.67
CA ALA A 298 -25.51 17.57 13.53
C ALA A 298 -24.40 17.26 14.57
N ILE A 299 -23.41 18.15 14.70
CA ILE A 299 -22.33 18.03 15.69
C ILE A 299 -22.89 18.00 17.12
N THR A 300 -23.84 18.88 17.45
CA THR A 300 -24.43 18.99 18.80
C THR A 300 -25.20 17.73 19.22
N GLN A 301 -25.80 17.03 18.24
CA GLN A 301 -26.50 15.77 18.45
C GLN A 301 -25.56 14.55 18.49
N SER A 302 -24.30 14.71 18.07
CA SER A 302 -23.30 13.64 18.07
C SER A 302 -22.66 13.42 19.44
N SER A 303 -21.96 12.29 19.58
CA SER A 303 -21.09 12.02 20.73
C SER A 303 -19.88 12.97 20.82
N TYR A 304 -19.63 13.78 19.79
CA TYR A 304 -18.43 14.62 19.64
C TYR A 304 -18.70 16.12 19.82
N LYS A 305 -19.87 16.50 20.35
CA LYS A 305 -20.30 17.90 20.51
C LYS A 305 -19.32 18.83 21.26
N VAL A 306 -18.46 18.26 22.11
CA VAL A 306 -17.43 19.01 22.89
C VAL A 306 -16.08 19.03 22.16
N SER A 307 -15.79 18.00 21.38
CA SER A 307 -14.47 17.74 20.79
C SER A 307 -14.38 18.04 19.30
N VAL A 308 -15.49 18.47 18.69
CA VAL A 308 -15.60 18.84 17.28
C VAL A 308 -16.34 20.15 17.18
N SER A 309 -15.82 21.06 16.35
CA SER A 309 -16.49 22.31 16.01
C SER A 309 -16.42 22.57 14.51
N PHE A 310 -17.25 23.47 14.02
CA PHE A 310 -17.34 23.79 12.60
C PHE A 310 -17.24 25.30 12.40
N SER A 311 -16.40 25.71 11.45
CA SER A 311 -16.33 27.09 10.97
C SER A 311 -16.75 27.14 9.50
N THR A 312 -17.63 28.09 9.21
CA THR A 312 -18.13 28.32 7.86
C THR A 312 -17.02 28.76 6.90
N PRO A 313 -17.03 28.31 5.64
CA PRO A 313 -18.09 27.49 5.03
C PRO A 313 -17.89 25.97 5.16
N GLN A 314 -16.68 25.47 5.45
CA GLN A 314 -16.34 24.05 5.21
C GLN A 314 -15.29 23.46 6.18
N LYS A 315 -14.93 24.14 7.26
CA LYS A 315 -13.82 23.70 8.12
C LYS A 315 -14.34 22.99 9.36
N LEU A 316 -14.04 21.70 9.47
CA LEU A 316 -14.28 20.91 10.66
C LEU A 316 -13.00 20.88 11.51
N PHE A 317 -13.08 21.36 12.74
CA PHE A 317 -11.99 21.32 13.72
C PHE A 317 -12.24 20.13 14.63
N VAL A 318 -11.27 19.23 14.69
CA VAL A 318 -11.36 17.99 15.45
C VAL A 318 -10.25 17.98 16.49
N ASN A 319 -10.62 17.81 17.75
CA ASN A 319 -9.66 17.71 18.84
C ASN A 319 -8.66 16.57 18.59
N PRO A 320 -7.36 16.75 18.87
CA PRO A 320 -6.34 15.74 18.65
C PRO A 320 -6.61 14.39 19.31
N GLU A 321 -7.24 14.39 20.48
CA GLU A 321 -7.56 13.16 21.20
C GLU A 321 -8.56 12.29 20.43
N VAL A 322 -9.53 12.90 19.75
CA VAL A 322 -10.48 12.16 18.89
C VAL A 322 -9.73 11.45 17.77
N PHE A 323 -8.76 12.12 17.15
CA PHE A 323 -7.94 11.54 16.09
C PHE A 323 -6.99 10.45 16.60
N ARG A 324 -6.38 10.62 17.78
CA ARG A 324 -5.53 9.59 18.40
C ARG A 324 -6.34 8.32 18.71
N ASN A 325 -7.58 8.46 19.15
CA ASN A 325 -8.47 7.33 19.44
C ASN A 325 -8.95 6.57 18.18
N LEU A 326 -8.56 7.00 16.98
CA LEU A 326 -8.78 6.23 15.74
C LEU A 326 -7.73 5.13 15.53
N PHE A 327 -6.58 5.23 16.20
CA PHE A 327 -5.44 4.30 16.14
C PHE A 327 -5.49 3.35 17.34
#